data_AF-A0A957N5L4-F1
#
_entry.id   AF-A0A957N5L4-F1
#
_cell.length_a   1.000
_cell.length_b   1.000
_cell.length_c   1.000
_cell.angle_alpha   90.00
_cell.angle_beta   90.00
_cell.angle_gamma   90.00
#
_symmetry.space_group_name_H-M   'P 1'
#
loop_
_entity.id
_entity.type
_entity.pdbx_description
1 polymer ?
#
loop_
_entity_poly.entity_id
_entity_poly.type
_entity_poly.pdbx_seq_one_letter_code
_entity_poly.pdbx_strand_id
1 'polypeptide(L)' 'VIVRGADQSTQEVISTWSQESDLSLLGLRIPAHLEDAEYSRRVDRLMAQMGSVLLVRSAQNEDILDVDQ' A
#
# COMPACT_ATOMS: atom_id res chain seq x y z
N VAL A 1 -9.91 4.46 7.87
CA VAL A 1 -9.84 3.08 8.41
C VAL A 1 -10.55 2.18 7.42
N ILE A 2 -9.83 1.27 6.77
CA ILE A 2 -10.40 0.32 5.80
C ILE A 2 -10.76 -0.95 6.58
N VAL A 3 -12.03 -1.32 6.62
CA VAL A 3 -12.50 -2.56 7.26
C VAL A 3 -12.60 -3.65 6.19
N ARG A 4 -11.85 -4.73 6.33
CA ARG A 4 -11.73 -5.83 5.36
C ARG A 4 -12.54 -7.04 5.83
N GLY A 5 -13.31 -7.67 4.91
CA GLY A 5 -13.89 -8.99 5.12
C GLY A 5 -12.85 -10.10 4.93
N ALA A 6 -12.98 -11.23 5.64
CA ALA A 6 -11.98 -12.30 5.70
C ALA A 6 -11.49 -12.83 4.33
N ASP A 7 -12.32 -12.77 3.30
CA ASP A 7 -12.04 -13.34 1.97
C ASP A 7 -11.59 -12.32 0.90
N GLN A 8 -11.67 -11.01 1.16
CA GLN A 8 -11.25 -10.01 0.17
C GLN A 8 -9.73 -9.88 0.19
N SER A 9 -9.04 -9.72 -0.94
CA SER A 9 -7.62 -9.38 -0.96
C SER A 9 -7.38 -7.89 -0.66
N THR A 10 -6.21 -7.53 -0.12
CA THR A 10 -5.85 -6.12 0.11
C THR A 10 -5.94 -5.28 -1.17
N GLN A 11 -5.60 -5.86 -2.32
CA GLN A 11 -5.71 -5.19 -3.63
C GLN A 11 -7.15 -4.90 -4.02
N GLU A 12 -8.06 -5.88 -3.86
CA GLU A 12 -9.48 -5.67 -4.17
C GLU A 12 -10.11 -4.59 -3.29
N VAL A 13 -9.74 -4.56 -2.01
CA VAL A 13 -10.24 -3.53 -1.11
C VAL A 13 -9.71 -2.16 -1.53
N ILE A 14 -8.39 -2.01 -1.71
CA ILE A 14 -7.80 -0.73 -2.13
C ILE A 14 -8.37 -0.26 -3.47
N SER A 15 -8.51 -1.15 -4.45
CA SER A 15 -9.10 -0.84 -5.75
C SER A 15 -10.54 -0.33 -5.60
N THR A 16 -11.37 -1.03 -4.82
CA THR A 16 -12.77 -0.63 -4.61
C THR A 16 -12.89 0.77 -4.00
N TRP A 17 -12.07 1.09 -2.99
CA TRP A 17 -12.17 2.36 -2.28
C TRP A 17 -11.40 3.51 -2.95
N SER A 18 -10.39 3.20 -3.77
CA SER A 18 -9.59 4.21 -4.47
C SER A 18 -10.24 4.73 -5.75
N GLN A 19 -11.24 4.03 -6.31
CA GLN A 19 -11.97 4.48 -7.51
C GLN A 19 -12.64 5.85 -7.37
N GLU A 20 -13.09 6.19 -6.16
CA GLU A 20 -13.73 7.48 -5.88
C GLU A 20 -12.74 8.53 -5.33
N SER A 21 -11.46 8.18 -5.21
CA SER A 21 -10.44 9.05 -4.63
C SER A 21 -9.62 9.75 -5.71
N ASP A 22 -9.55 11.08 -5.67
CA ASP A 22 -8.70 11.87 -6.59
C ASP A 22 -7.19 11.65 -6.34
N LEU A 23 -6.83 11.35 -5.08
CA LEU A 23 -5.46 11.12 -4.64
C LEU A 23 -5.42 10.06 -3.54
N SER A 24 -4.56 9.06 -3.71
CA SER A 24 -4.29 8.05 -2.69
C SER A 24 -2.92 8.27 -2.05
N LEU A 25 -2.87 8.24 -0.72
CA LEU A 25 -1.64 8.33 0.07
C LEU A 25 -1.26 6.93 0.57
N LEU A 26 -0.05 6.47 0.21
CA LEU A 26 0.45 5.17 0.62
C LEU A 26 1.77 5.32 1.37
N GLY A 27 1.81 4.77 2.59
CA GLY A 27 3.05 4.60 3.34
C GLY A 27 3.85 3.42 2.80
N LEU A 28 5.14 3.63 2.52
CA LEU A 28 6.04 2.56 2.07
C LEU A 28 7.14 2.25 3.07
N ARG A 29 7.35 0.95 3.29
CA ARG A 29 8.50 0.42 4.06
C ARG A 29 9.73 0.27 3.16
N ILE A 30 10.93 0.42 3.72
CA ILE A 30 12.16 0.14 2.99
C ILE A 30 12.22 -1.37 2.69
N PRO A 31 12.40 -1.79 1.43
CA PRO A 31 12.64 -3.19 1.13
C PRO A 31 13.90 -3.66 1.86
N ALA A 32 13.85 -4.85 2.47
CA ALA A 32 15.08 -5.49 2.92
C ALA A 32 15.97 -5.70 1.69
N HIS A 33 17.29 -5.47 1.82
CA HIS A 33 18.28 -5.46 0.73
C HIS A 33 18.31 -6.68 -0.22
N LEU A 34 17.53 -7.72 0.08
CA LEU A 34 17.43 -8.95 -0.71
C LEU A 34 16.15 -9.05 -1.55
N GLU A 35 15.21 -8.10 -1.45
CA GLU A 35 13.87 -8.22 -2.06
C GLU A 35 13.53 -7.15 -3.11
N ASP A 36 14.46 -6.28 -3.52
CA ASP A 36 14.18 -5.09 -4.35
C ASP A 36 13.30 -5.37 -5.59
N ALA A 37 13.59 -6.45 -6.34
CA ALA A 37 12.86 -6.79 -7.56
C ALA A 37 11.46 -7.36 -7.30
N GLU A 38 11.25 -8.05 -6.18
CA GLU A 38 9.94 -8.56 -5.81
C GLU A 38 9.09 -7.47 -5.17
N TYR A 39 9.70 -6.66 -4.31
CA TYR A 39 9.08 -5.49 -3.70
C TYR A 39 8.59 -4.51 -4.75
N SER A 40 9.42 -4.15 -5.73
CA SER A 40 9.01 -3.28 -6.86
C SER A 40 7.78 -3.85 -7.57
N ARG A 41 7.79 -5.15 -7.91
CA ARG A 41 6.64 -5.82 -8.56
C ARG A 41 5.38 -5.85 -7.71
N ARG A 42 5.49 -5.84 -6.37
CA ARG A 42 4.33 -5.73 -5.47
C ARG A 42 3.78 -4.30 -5.46
N VAL A 43 4.65 -3.28 -5.39
CA VAL A 43 4.27 -1.86 -5.44
C VAL A 43 3.63 -1.51 -6.80
N ASP A 44 4.25 -1.93 -7.90
CA ASP A 44 3.74 -1.67 -9.26
C ASP A 44 2.34 -2.26 -9.46
N ARG A 45 2.10 -3.49 -8.98
CA ARG A 45 0.76 -4.11 -9.04
C ARG A 45 -0.28 -3.37 -8.22
N LEU A 46 0.12 -2.82 -7.06
CA LEU A 46 -0.77 -2.04 -6.21
C LEU A 46 -1.15 -0.73 -6.88
N MET A 47 -0.16 -0.02 -7.44
CA MET A 47 -0.36 1.27 -8.10
C MET A 47 -1.11 1.16 -9.43
N ALA A 48 -0.94 0.06 -10.18
CA ALA A 48 -1.59 -0.12 -11.48
C ALA A 48 -3.13 -0.09 -11.43
N GLN A 49 -3.71 -0.32 -10.25
CA GLN A 49 -5.16 -0.31 -10.04
C GLN A 49 -5.67 1.01 -9.44
N MET A 50 -4.78 1.95 -9.15
CA MET A 50 -5.09 3.21 -8.48
C MET A 50 -4.88 4.37 -9.45
N GLY A 51 -5.60 5.47 -9.23
CA GLY A 51 -5.40 6.72 -9.97
C GLY A 51 -4.10 7.42 -9.56
N SER A 52 -4.19 8.69 -9.17
CA SER A 52 -3.01 9.41 -8.67
C SER A 52 -2.58 8.84 -7.30
N VAL A 53 -1.30 8.49 -7.16
CA VAL A 53 -0.74 7.94 -5.93
C VAL A 53 0.44 8.80 -5.46
N LEU A 54 0.40 9.24 -4.20
CA LEU A 54 1.54 9.84 -3.51
C LEU A 54 2.15 8.81 -2.56
N LEU A 55 3.37 8.40 -2.87
CA LEU A 55 4.14 7.50 -2.02
C LEU A 55 4.85 8.32 -0.94
N VAL A 56 4.53 8.04 0.32
CA VAL A 56 5.09 8.73 1.47
C VAL A 56 5.99 7.76 2.23
N ARG A 57 7.14 8.28 2.65
CA ARG A 57 8.08 7.57 3.52
C ARG A 57 8.33 8.41 4.76
N SER A 58 8.22 7.80 5.93
CA SER A 58 8.77 8.38 7.16
C SER A 58 10.27 8.08 7.24
N ALA A 59 11.05 9.07 7.67
CA ALA A 59 12.46 8.88 8.01
C ALA A 59 12.62 8.15 9.36
N GLN A 60 11.58 8.17 10.18
CA GLN A 60 11.49 7.40 11.42
C GLN A 60 10.90 6.03 11.06
N ASN A 61 11.42 4.98 11.68
CA ASN A 61 11.05 3.58 11.45
C ASN A 61 9.66 3.25 12.02
N GLU A 62 8.75 4.23 12.05
CA GLU A 62 7.38 4.08 12.52
C GLU A 62 6.55 3.54 11.37
N ASP A 63 6.21 2.27 11.50
CA ASP A 63 5.37 1.54 10.56
C ASP A 63 3.91 1.85 10.90
N ILE A 64 3.30 2.76 10.13
CA ILE A 64 1.89 3.15 10.28
C ILE A 64 0.94 1.97 9.95
N LEU A 65 1.47 0.88 9.37
CA LEU A 65 0.76 -0.35 9.03
C LEU A 65 1.14 -1.53 9.93
N ASP A 66 1.98 -1.33 10.94
CA ASP A 66 2.27 -2.33 11.96
C ASP A 66 1.13 -2.33 12.97
N VAL A 67 0.17 -3.22 12.75
CA VAL A 67 -1.04 -3.38 13.58
C VAL A 67 -0.83 -4.40 14.70
N ASP A 68 0.43 -4.73 15.03
CA ASP A 68 0.78 -5.59 16.17
C ASP A 68 1.07 -4.76 17.44
N GLN A 69 0.09 -3.95 17.88
CA GLN A 69 -0.02 -3.48 19.28
C GLN A 69 -1.40 -3.76 19.88
#